data_AF-A0A2D5B3K0-F1
#
_entry.id   AF-A0A2D5B3K0-F1
#
_cell.length_a   1.000
_cell.length_b   1.000
_cell.length_c   1.000
_cell.angle_alpha   90.00
_cell.angle_beta   90.00
_cell.angle_gamma   90.00
#
_symmetry.space_group_name_H-M   'P 1'
#
loop_
_entity.id
_entity.type
_entity.pdbx_description
1 polymer ?
#
loop_
_entity_poly.entity_id
_entity_poly.type
_entity_poly.pdbx_seq_one_letter_code
_entity_poly.pdbx_strand_id
1 'polypeptide(L)'
;MTTATTSTPVAGTPGDVPEIDALAINTIRTLSMDAVQAANSGHPGTPMALAPVAYALWQHRLRYDPADPIWPDRDRFVLSNGHASMLLYSLLHLAGVKAVNPKYETTGAPAVTLEDIRQFRQLDSRCPGHPEYRWTSGVETTTGPLGQGIATSVGMSMACRWMGARYNRPGFKLFDHSVFAICGDGCLMEGVSNEAASLAGHLGLSNLCWIYDNNRITIEGHTDRRLLEAVGCVLRRDP
;
A
#
# COMPACT_ATOMS: atom_id res chain seq x y z
N MET A 1 2.17 -0.53 44.91
CA MET A 1 3.21 -0.21 43.91
C MET A 1 3.02 -1.13 42.73
N THR A 2 2.19 -0.73 41.76
CA THR A 2 2.07 -1.42 40.47
C THR A 2 3.27 -0.98 39.63
N THR A 3 4.24 -1.88 39.47
CA THR A 3 5.36 -1.71 38.55
C THR A 3 4.81 -1.57 37.14
N ALA A 4 4.84 -0.35 36.60
CA ALA A 4 4.65 -0.14 35.18
C ALA A 4 5.81 -0.82 34.44
N THR A 5 5.51 -1.91 33.75
CA THR A 5 6.41 -2.47 32.75
C THR A 5 6.53 -1.43 31.64
N THR A 6 7.58 -0.62 31.69
CA THR A 6 8.00 0.19 30.55
C THR A 6 8.48 -0.78 29.49
N SER A 7 7.61 -1.12 28.54
CA SER A 7 8.00 -1.82 27.33
C SER A 7 8.98 -0.92 26.59
N THR A 8 10.20 -1.42 26.39
CA THR A 8 11.16 -0.74 25.53
C THR A 8 10.52 -0.58 24.16
N PRO A 9 10.43 0.62 23.58
CA PRO A 9 9.86 0.79 22.26
C PRO A 9 10.64 -0.10 21.28
N VAL A 10 9.95 -1.02 20.61
CA VAL A 10 10.56 -1.78 19.52
C VAL A 10 10.86 -0.80 18.39
N ALA A 11 12.08 -0.85 17.85
CA ALA A 11 12.61 0.16 16.94
C ALA A 11 11.60 0.63 15.88
N GLY A 12 11.30 1.93 15.88
CA GLY A 12 10.39 2.56 14.93
C GLY A 12 8.89 2.43 15.24
N THR A 13 8.50 1.90 16.40
CA THR A 13 7.10 1.95 16.90
C THR A 13 7.03 2.95 18.07
N PRO A 14 6.17 3.99 18.01
CA PRO A 14 6.00 4.94 19.11
C PRO A 14 5.63 4.25 20.43
N GLY A 15 6.10 4.79 21.56
CA GLY A 15 5.95 4.16 22.89
C GLY A 15 4.53 4.18 23.47
N ASP A 16 3.61 4.89 22.82
CA ASP A 16 2.20 5.00 23.14
C ASP A 16 1.31 4.04 22.33
N VAL A 17 1.89 3.24 21.44
CA VAL A 17 1.16 2.23 20.65
C VAL A 17 0.77 1.04 21.55
N PRO A 18 -0.50 0.58 21.53
CA PRO A 18 -0.92 -0.62 22.25
C PRO A 18 -0.04 -1.84 21.92
N GLU A 19 0.20 -2.69 22.92
CA GLU A 19 1.11 -3.84 22.77
C GLU A 19 0.73 -4.77 21.62
N ILE A 20 -0.57 -5.01 21.43
CA ILE A 20 -1.07 -5.85 20.33
C ILE A 20 -0.81 -5.22 18.95
N ASP A 21 -0.90 -3.89 18.84
CA ASP A 21 -0.64 -3.16 17.60
C ASP A 21 0.85 -3.17 17.30
N ALA A 22 1.69 -2.98 18.33
CA ALA A 22 3.14 -3.11 18.21
C ALA A 22 3.55 -4.53 17.77
N LEU A 23 2.91 -5.56 18.33
CA LEU A 23 3.12 -6.95 17.91
C LEU A 23 2.73 -7.15 16.44
N ALA A 24 1.55 -6.67 16.02
CA ALA A 24 1.09 -6.80 14.64
C ALA A 24 2.03 -6.09 13.64
N ILE A 25 2.50 -4.89 13.97
CA ILE A 25 3.50 -4.16 13.18
C ILE A 25 4.78 -4.99 13.07
N ASN A 26 5.25 -5.56 14.17
CA ASN A 26 6.44 -6.41 14.15
C ASN A 26 6.22 -7.72 13.39
N THR A 27 5.02 -8.29 13.41
CA THR A 27 4.66 -9.44 12.57
C THR A 27 4.77 -9.10 11.09
N ILE A 28 4.33 -7.93 10.65
CA ILE A 28 4.53 -7.47 9.26
C ILE A 28 6.03 -7.38 8.92
N ARG A 29 6.83 -6.83 9.84
CA ARG A 29 8.29 -6.72 9.67
C ARG A 29 8.95 -8.10 9.53
N THR A 30 8.64 -9.02 10.43
CA THR A 30 9.28 -10.35 10.45
C THR A 30 8.81 -11.22 9.29
N LEU A 31 7.51 -11.23 8.95
CA LEU A 31 7.03 -11.91 7.74
C LEU A 31 7.78 -11.41 6.49
N SER A 32 7.96 -10.11 6.37
CA SER A 32 8.66 -9.51 5.22
C SER A 32 10.14 -9.88 5.18
N MET A 33 10.84 -9.79 6.32
CA MET A 33 12.28 -10.09 6.39
C MET A 33 12.56 -11.59 6.18
N ASP A 34 11.79 -12.46 6.83
CA ASP A 34 11.99 -13.91 6.75
C ASP A 34 11.68 -14.45 5.35
N ALA A 35 10.64 -13.95 4.68
CA ALA A 35 10.31 -14.35 3.31
C ALA A 35 11.39 -13.93 2.30
N VAL A 36 11.90 -12.70 2.43
CA VAL A 36 13.03 -12.23 1.60
C VAL A 36 14.28 -13.07 1.84
N GLN A 37 14.56 -13.42 3.10
CA GLN A 37 15.69 -14.27 3.46
C GLN A 37 15.54 -15.68 2.89
N ALA A 38 14.35 -16.29 3.00
CA ALA A 38 14.06 -17.62 2.48
C ALA A 38 14.15 -17.67 0.95
N ALA A 39 13.68 -16.63 0.26
CA ALA A 39 13.79 -16.51 -1.19
C ALA A 39 15.20 -16.17 -1.70
N ASN A 40 16.10 -15.77 -0.78
CA ASN A 40 17.42 -15.20 -1.09
C ASN A 40 17.34 -14.05 -2.12
N SER A 41 16.23 -13.31 -2.10
CA SER A 41 15.88 -12.30 -3.11
C SER A 41 14.75 -11.42 -2.59
N GLY A 42 14.87 -10.10 -2.75
CA GLY A 42 13.80 -9.15 -2.41
C GLY A 42 14.31 -7.90 -1.71
N HIS A 43 13.38 -7.07 -1.21
CA HIS A 43 13.67 -5.77 -0.61
C HIS A 43 13.09 -5.71 0.81
N PRO A 44 13.89 -5.98 1.86
CA PRO A 44 13.38 -6.05 3.23
C PRO A 44 13.26 -4.67 3.90
N GLY A 45 14.10 -3.70 3.49
CA GLY A 45 14.19 -2.39 4.16
C GLY A 45 12.89 -1.57 4.13
N THR A 46 12.33 -1.35 2.94
CA THR A 46 11.09 -0.57 2.79
C THR A 46 9.89 -1.22 3.51
N PRO A 47 9.61 -2.54 3.40
CA PRO A 47 8.58 -3.19 4.21
C PRO A 47 8.76 -2.99 5.72
N MET A 48 10.00 -3.10 6.22
CA MET A 48 10.25 -2.94 7.65
C MET A 48 9.98 -1.51 8.15
N ALA A 49 10.37 -0.52 7.36
CA ALA A 49 10.18 0.90 7.67
C ALA A 49 8.70 1.32 7.57
N LEU A 50 7.98 0.85 6.56
CA LEU A 50 6.60 1.23 6.29
C LEU A 50 5.54 0.38 7.02
N ALA A 51 5.93 -0.70 7.69
CA ALA A 51 5.03 -1.52 8.50
C ALA A 51 4.09 -0.71 9.42
N PRO A 52 4.55 0.26 10.25
CA PRO A 52 3.66 1.05 11.09
C PRO A 52 2.67 1.91 10.29
N VAL A 53 3.12 2.51 9.19
CA VAL A 53 2.28 3.36 8.32
C VAL A 53 1.22 2.53 7.62
N ALA A 54 1.63 1.39 7.05
CA ALA A 54 0.73 0.50 6.34
C ALA A 54 -0.26 -0.17 7.29
N TYR A 55 0.18 -0.57 8.49
CA TYR A 55 -0.69 -1.06 9.56
C TYR A 55 -1.73 -0.02 9.93
N ALA A 56 -1.33 1.22 10.24
CA ALA A 56 -2.26 2.26 10.61
C ALA A 56 -3.29 2.54 9.51
N LEU A 57 -2.85 2.54 8.25
CA LEU A 57 -3.72 2.73 7.10
C LEU A 57 -4.74 1.57 6.96
N TRP A 58 -4.27 0.32 6.95
CA TRP A 58 -5.12 -0.86 6.76
C TRP A 58 -6.05 -1.09 7.96
N GLN A 59 -5.55 -0.98 9.18
CA GLN A 59 -6.32 -1.30 10.37
C GLN A 59 -7.34 -0.21 10.74
N HIS A 60 -7.01 1.07 10.51
CA HIS A 60 -7.80 2.17 11.07
C HIS A 60 -8.42 3.09 10.02
N ARG A 61 -7.94 3.10 8.77
CA ARG A 61 -8.36 4.10 7.78
C ARG A 61 -9.03 3.54 6.55
N LEU A 62 -8.59 2.40 6.03
CA LEU A 62 -9.19 1.82 4.83
C LEU A 62 -10.58 1.26 5.14
N ARG A 63 -11.55 1.63 4.31
CA ARG A 63 -12.86 1.01 4.27
C ARG A 63 -12.84 -0.13 3.25
N TYR A 64 -12.65 -1.36 3.71
CA TYR A 64 -12.65 -2.55 2.86
C TYR A 64 -13.25 -3.74 3.62
N ASP A 65 -13.62 -4.78 2.89
CA ASP A 65 -14.04 -6.06 3.45
C ASP A 65 -13.07 -7.15 2.98
N PRO A 66 -12.27 -7.75 3.88
CA PRO A 66 -11.42 -8.89 3.51
C PRO A 66 -12.22 -10.07 2.93
N ALA A 67 -13.49 -10.24 3.34
CA ALA A 67 -14.38 -11.27 2.83
C ALA A 67 -14.96 -10.93 1.45
N ASP A 68 -14.96 -9.66 1.04
CA ASP A 68 -15.38 -9.19 -0.29
C ASP A 68 -14.36 -8.23 -0.92
N PRO A 69 -13.20 -8.74 -1.38
CA PRO A 69 -12.16 -7.94 -2.01
C PRO A 69 -12.56 -7.38 -3.39
N ILE A 70 -13.74 -7.73 -3.91
CA ILE A 70 -14.29 -7.19 -5.16
C ILE A 70 -15.40 -6.19 -4.93
N TRP A 71 -15.71 -5.85 -3.67
CA TRP A 71 -16.70 -4.82 -3.33
C TRP A 71 -16.47 -3.53 -4.14
N PRO A 72 -17.45 -3.08 -4.96
CA PRO A 72 -17.25 -1.95 -5.85
C PRO A 72 -16.94 -0.62 -5.19
N ASP A 73 -17.33 -0.37 -3.94
CA ASP A 73 -17.08 0.91 -3.24
C ASP A 73 -16.14 0.79 -2.04
N ARG A 74 -15.29 -0.25 -1.99
CA ARG A 74 -14.15 -0.28 -1.05
C ARG A 74 -13.13 0.80 -1.40
N ASP A 75 -12.42 1.30 -0.39
CA ASP A 75 -11.23 2.12 -0.57
C ASP A 75 -10.16 1.35 -1.35
N ARG A 76 -9.40 2.06 -2.17
CA ARG A 76 -8.31 1.48 -2.97
C ARG A 76 -6.98 1.73 -2.28
N PHE A 77 -6.14 0.71 -2.25
CA PHE A 77 -4.76 0.81 -1.80
C PHE A 77 -3.80 0.43 -2.92
N VAL A 78 -2.93 1.36 -3.32
CA VAL A 78 -1.91 1.15 -4.35
C VAL A 78 -0.51 1.23 -3.72
N LEU A 79 0.22 0.12 -3.73
CA LEU A 79 1.64 0.12 -3.39
C LEU A 79 2.46 0.49 -4.63
N SER A 80 2.70 1.79 -4.87
CA SER A 80 3.49 2.22 -6.03
C SER A 80 4.96 1.84 -5.92
N ASN A 81 5.49 1.74 -4.69
CA ASN A 81 6.76 1.10 -4.38
C ASN A 81 6.64 -0.42 -4.55
N GLY A 82 6.41 -0.91 -5.77
CA GLY A 82 6.13 -2.32 -6.03
C GLY A 82 7.27 -3.25 -5.57
N HIS A 83 8.49 -2.73 -5.42
CA HIS A 83 9.62 -3.50 -4.90
C HIS A 83 9.41 -3.97 -3.45
N ALA A 84 8.59 -3.27 -2.68
CA ALA A 84 8.22 -3.57 -1.30
C ALA A 84 7.04 -4.57 -1.20
N SER A 85 6.90 -5.46 -2.19
CA SER A 85 5.74 -6.37 -2.34
C SER A 85 5.41 -7.20 -1.10
N MET A 86 6.42 -7.64 -0.34
CA MET A 86 6.21 -8.37 0.91
C MET A 86 5.43 -7.59 1.98
N LEU A 87 5.48 -6.25 1.97
CA LEU A 87 4.62 -5.42 2.81
C LEU A 87 3.15 -5.70 2.50
N LEU A 88 2.78 -5.64 1.21
CA LEU A 88 1.41 -5.88 0.76
C LEU A 88 0.97 -7.31 1.01
N TYR A 89 1.81 -8.32 0.72
CA TYR A 89 1.46 -9.71 0.97
C TYR A 89 1.26 -10.02 2.47
N SER A 90 2.09 -9.42 3.33
CA SER A 90 1.92 -9.53 4.79
C SER A 90 0.58 -8.92 5.24
N LEU A 91 0.21 -7.75 4.72
CA LEU A 91 -1.08 -7.12 5.02
C LEU A 91 -2.26 -7.96 4.54
N LEU A 92 -2.21 -8.47 3.30
CA LEU A 92 -3.27 -9.32 2.73
C LEU A 92 -3.46 -10.61 3.53
N HIS A 93 -2.36 -11.22 3.97
CA HIS A 93 -2.36 -12.40 4.81
C HIS A 93 -2.99 -12.12 6.17
N LEU A 94 -2.50 -11.10 6.88
CA LEU A 94 -2.96 -10.76 8.24
C LEU A 94 -4.41 -10.24 8.25
N ALA A 95 -4.82 -9.50 7.22
CA ALA A 95 -6.21 -9.07 7.06
C ALA A 95 -7.16 -10.22 6.69
N GLY A 96 -6.63 -11.39 6.30
CA GLY A 96 -7.45 -12.55 5.93
C GLY A 96 -8.23 -12.35 4.63
N VAL A 97 -7.67 -11.57 3.69
CA VAL A 97 -8.32 -11.26 2.41
C VAL A 97 -8.65 -12.55 1.66
N LYS A 98 -9.84 -12.66 1.09
CA LYS A 98 -10.28 -13.82 0.33
C LYS A 98 -9.75 -13.82 -1.10
N ALA A 99 -9.53 -15.00 -1.65
CA ALA A 99 -9.10 -15.17 -3.02
C ALA A 99 -10.28 -14.97 -3.97
N VAL A 100 -10.01 -14.38 -5.13
CA VAL A 100 -10.94 -14.17 -6.23
C VAL A 100 -10.46 -14.99 -7.41
N ASN A 101 -11.38 -15.73 -8.04
CA ASN A 101 -11.04 -16.58 -9.18
C ASN A 101 -11.02 -15.79 -10.51
N PRO A 102 -10.58 -16.39 -11.63
CA PRO A 102 -10.56 -15.71 -12.93
C PRO A 102 -11.94 -15.26 -13.47
N LYS A 103 -13.04 -15.80 -12.93
CA LYS A 103 -14.42 -15.38 -13.24
C LYS A 103 -14.88 -14.20 -12.38
N TYR A 104 -14.00 -13.65 -11.56
CA TYR A 104 -14.28 -12.54 -10.65
C TYR A 104 -15.28 -12.91 -9.53
N GLU A 105 -15.22 -14.15 -9.07
CA GLU A 105 -16.01 -14.65 -7.94
C GLU A 105 -15.11 -14.80 -6.71
N THR A 106 -15.57 -14.30 -5.56
CA THR A 106 -14.88 -14.51 -4.30
C THR A 106 -14.99 -15.97 -3.88
N THR A 107 -13.85 -16.54 -3.49
CA THR A 107 -13.73 -17.91 -3.02
C THR A 107 -13.59 -17.94 -1.49
N GLY A 108 -13.85 -19.08 -0.86
CA GLY A 108 -13.65 -19.21 0.60
C GLY A 108 -12.18 -19.24 1.04
N ALA A 109 -11.26 -19.44 0.10
CA ALA A 109 -9.83 -19.55 0.37
C ALA A 109 -9.19 -18.17 0.64
N PRO A 110 -8.11 -18.10 1.43
CA PRO A 110 -7.32 -16.88 1.57
C PRO A 110 -6.61 -16.51 0.26
N ALA A 111 -6.45 -15.21 0.02
CA ALA A 111 -5.70 -14.64 -1.09
C ALA A 111 -4.21 -14.94 -0.96
N VAL A 112 -3.69 -14.86 0.27
CA VAL A 112 -2.30 -15.13 0.63
C VAL A 112 -2.28 -16.01 1.89
N THR A 113 -1.82 -17.25 1.74
CA THR A 113 -1.52 -18.15 2.85
C THR A 113 -0.12 -17.90 3.39
N LEU A 114 0.19 -18.44 4.57
CA LEU A 114 1.56 -18.45 5.08
C LEU A 114 2.50 -19.25 4.17
N GLU A 115 2.01 -20.28 3.49
CA GLU A 115 2.82 -21.04 2.54
C GLU A 115 3.15 -20.21 1.29
N ASP A 116 2.22 -19.41 0.78
CA ASP A 116 2.51 -18.47 -0.32
C ASP A 116 3.62 -17.49 0.06
N ILE A 117 3.64 -17.02 1.31
CA ILE A 117 4.70 -16.15 1.84
C ILE A 117 6.04 -16.89 1.91
N ARG A 118 6.06 -18.16 2.33
CA ARG A 118 7.28 -18.99 2.31
C ARG A 118 7.80 -19.25 0.91
N GLN A 119 6.90 -19.33 -0.07
CA GLN A 119 7.21 -19.44 -1.49
C GLN A 119 7.39 -18.07 -2.16
N PHE A 120 7.74 -17.01 -1.44
CA PHE A 120 7.98 -15.69 -2.04
C PHE A 120 8.99 -15.78 -3.20
N ARG A 121 8.64 -15.15 -4.33
CA ARG A 121 9.42 -15.15 -5.59
C ARG A 121 9.69 -16.53 -6.21
N GLN A 122 9.01 -17.57 -5.77
CA GLN A 122 9.10 -18.88 -6.40
C GLN A 122 8.08 -19.01 -7.54
N LEU A 123 8.34 -19.97 -8.44
CA LEU A 123 7.44 -20.27 -9.55
C LEU A 123 6.05 -20.61 -9.02
N ASP A 124 5.01 -20.11 -9.69
CA ASP A 124 3.59 -20.31 -9.36
C ASP A 124 3.13 -19.78 -7.98
N SER A 125 4.00 -19.12 -7.23
CA SER A 125 3.66 -18.51 -5.95
C SER A 125 2.69 -17.34 -6.14
N ARG A 126 1.73 -17.20 -5.20
CA ARG A 126 0.86 -16.03 -5.13
C ARG A 126 1.57 -14.78 -4.58
N CYS A 127 2.85 -14.89 -4.23
CA CYS A 127 3.68 -13.77 -3.79
C CYS A 127 4.85 -13.53 -4.78
N PRO A 128 4.58 -13.01 -6.00
CA PRO A 128 5.62 -12.69 -6.97
C PRO A 128 6.54 -11.55 -6.50
N GLY A 129 7.62 -11.30 -7.25
CA GLY A 129 8.63 -10.32 -6.86
C GLY A 129 8.13 -8.87 -6.80
N HIS A 130 7.07 -8.55 -7.54
CA HIS A 130 6.33 -7.30 -7.52
C HIS A 130 4.82 -7.61 -7.55
N PRO A 131 3.93 -6.73 -7.05
CA PRO A 131 2.49 -6.97 -7.06
C PRO A 131 1.95 -7.14 -8.49
N GLU A 132 1.17 -8.20 -8.72
CA GLU A 132 0.54 -8.50 -10.00
C GLU A 132 -0.99 -8.56 -9.84
N TYR A 133 -1.70 -7.67 -10.53
CA TYR A 133 -3.16 -7.62 -10.55
C TYR A 133 -3.73 -8.93 -11.08
N ARG A 134 -4.81 -9.43 -10.44
CA ARG A 134 -5.49 -10.72 -10.69
C ARG A 134 -4.70 -11.98 -10.34
N TRP A 135 -3.38 -11.92 -10.24
CA TRP A 135 -2.60 -13.05 -9.73
C TRP A 135 -2.81 -13.22 -8.21
N THR A 136 -2.65 -12.11 -7.48
CA THR A 136 -2.89 -12.04 -6.04
C THR A 136 -4.12 -11.18 -5.76
N SER A 137 -5.13 -11.75 -5.11
CA SER A 137 -6.35 -11.00 -4.78
C SER A 137 -6.07 -9.93 -3.72
N GLY A 138 -6.71 -8.77 -3.84
CA GLY A 138 -6.42 -7.59 -3.01
C GLY A 138 -5.24 -6.74 -3.50
N VAL A 139 -4.52 -7.15 -4.56
CA VAL A 139 -3.65 -6.25 -5.32
C VAL A 139 -4.50 -5.44 -6.28
N GLU A 140 -4.56 -4.12 -6.11
CA GLU A 140 -5.42 -3.23 -6.91
C GLU A 140 -4.90 -2.96 -8.33
N THR A 141 -3.58 -2.98 -8.51
CA THR A 141 -2.94 -2.79 -9.82
C THR A 141 -1.54 -3.41 -9.81
N THR A 142 -1.08 -3.85 -10.98
CA THR A 142 0.30 -4.31 -11.15
C THR A 142 1.25 -3.12 -10.99
N THR A 143 2.25 -3.27 -10.14
CA THR A 143 3.28 -2.25 -9.90
C THR A 143 4.66 -2.87 -9.96
N GLY A 144 5.70 -2.04 -10.02
CA GLY A 144 7.08 -2.47 -10.24
C GLY A 144 7.84 -1.42 -11.02
N PRO A 145 7.37 -1.04 -12.22
CA PRO A 145 7.79 0.19 -12.88
C PRO A 145 7.40 1.39 -12.00
N LEU A 146 8.41 2.15 -11.55
CA LEU A 146 8.22 3.28 -10.65
C LEU A 146 7.33 4.36 -11.28
N GLY A 147 6.61 5.11 -10.46
CA GLY A 147 5.69 6.17 -10.89
C GLY A 147 4.34 5.69 -11.43
N GLN A 148 4.26 4.50 -12.04
CA GLN A 148 3.03 3.98 -12.65
C GLN A 148 1.91 3.73 -11.64
N GLY A 149 2.23 3.26 -10.43
CA GLY A 149 1.23 3.01 -9.39
C GLY A 149 0.51 4.29 -8.94
N ILE A 150 1.27 5.34 -8.59
CA ILE A 150 0.69 6.63 -8.23
C ILE A 150 -0.04 7.29 -9.40
N ALA A 151 0.46 7.20 -10.64
CA ALA A 151 -0.27 7.68 -11.81
C ALA A 151 -1.62 6.95 -11.99
N THR A 152 -1.63 5.62 -11.85
CA THR A 152 -2.84 4.80 -11.90
C THR A 152 -3.84 5.19 -10.80
N SER A 153 -3.36 5.53 -9.60
CA SER A 153 -4.21 5.96 -8.48
C SER A 153 -5.00 7.25 -8.78
N VAL A 154 -4.45 8.16 -9.60
CA VAL A 154 -5.17 9.34 -10.10
C VAL A 154 -6.37 8.92 -10.94
N GLY A 155 -6.18 7.98 -11.87
CA GLY A 155 -7.25 7.41 -12.67
C GLY A 155 -8.34 6.73 -11.83
N MET A 156 -7.96 5.99 -10.80
CA MET A 156 -8.91 5.38 -9.85
C MET A 156 -9.75 6.45 -9.13
N SER A 157 -9.12 7.53 -8.67
CA SER A 157 -9.81 8.65 -8.01
C SER A 157 -10.77 9.37 -8.97
N MET A 158 -10.32 9.65 -10.20
CA MET A 158 -11.16 10.22 -11.27
C MET A 158 -12.38 9.36 -11.55
N ALA A 159 -12.20 8.03 -11.65
CA ALA A 159 -13.27 7.09 -11.88
C ALA A 159 -14.32 7.12 -10.75
N CYS A 160 -13.90 7.13 -9.48
CA CYS A 160 -14.82 7.26 -8.35
C CYS A 160 -15.67 8.53 -8.44
N ARG A 161 -15.05 9.68 -8.72
CA ARG A 161 -15.77 10.96 -8.84
C ARG A 161 -16.75 10.96 -10.01
N TRP A 162 -16.34 10.42 -11.14
CA TRP A 162 -17.21 10.28 -12.31
C TRP A 162 -18.41 9.36 -12.01
N MET A 163 -18.18 8.20 -11.40
CA MET A 163 -19.24 7.28 -11.00
C MET A 163 -20.18 7.92 -9.98
N GLY A 164 -19.64 8.64 -8.99
CA GLY A 164 -20.43 9.39 -8.02
C GLY A 164 -21.33 10.42 -8.68
N ALA A 165 -20.79 11.25 -9.59
CA ALA A 165 -21.57 12.23 -10.34
C ALA A 165 -22.64 11.59 -11.24
N ARG A 166 -22.35 10.41 -11.81
CA ARG A 166 -23.24 9.72 -12.74
C ARG A 166 -24.38 8.96 -12.05
N TYR A 167 -24.11 8.35 -10.90
CA TYR A 167 -24.98 7.35 -10.29
C TYR A 167 -25.52 7.71 -8.90
N ASN A 168 -24.85 8.56 -8.12
CA ASN A 168 -25.38 8.96 -6.82
C ASN A 168 -26.70 9.76 -7.00
N ARG A 169 -27.60 9.64 -6.02
CA ARG A 169 -28.87 10.37 -5.95
C ARG A 169 -29.05 10.94 -4.54
N PRO A 170 -29.92 11.95 -4.33
CA PRO A 170 -30.26 12.41 -2.98
C PRO A 170 -30.70 11.24 -2.10
N GLY A 171 -30.03 11.05 -0.96
CA GLY A 171 -30.27 9.91 -0.05
C GLY A 171 -29.62 8.58 -0.44
N PHE A 172 -28.99 8.47 -1.62
CA PHE A 172 -28.36 7.23 -2.11
C PHE A 172 -26.95 7.51 -2.66
N LYS A 173 -25.96 7.41 -1.77
CA LYS A 173 -24.54 7.54 -2.12
C LYS A 173 -23.97 6.15 -2.41
N LEU A 174 -23.85 5.81 -3.69
CA LEU A 174 -23.37 4.50 -4.16
C LEU A 174 -21.84 4.46 -4.31
N PHE A 175 -21.23 5.59 -4.70
CA PHE A 175 -19.79 5.70 -4.89
C PHE A 175 -19.22 6.88 -4.12
N ASP A 176 -18.25 6.61 -3.24
CA ASP A 176 -17.56 7.61 -2.40
C ASP A 176 -16.21 7.16 -1.84
N HIS A 177 -15.62 6.11 -2.40
CA HIS A 177 -14.38 5.57 -1.85
C HIS A 177 -13.17 6.51 -2.00
N SER A 178 -12.25 6.36 -1.05
CA SER A 178 -10.94 6.98 -1.05
C SER A 178 -9.92 6.11 -1.79
N VAL A 179 -8.89 6.75 -2.34
CA VAL A 179 -7.75 6.10 -2.99
C VAL A 179 -6.49 6.49 -2.25
N PHE A 180 -5.77 5.50 -1.74
CA PHE A 180 -4.50 5.67 -1.06
C PHE A 180 -3.38 5.06 -1.90
N ALA A 181 -2.25 5.76 -2.00
CA ALA A 181 -1.07 5.21 -2.62
C ALA A 181 0.18 5.47 -1.78
N ILE A 182 1.03 4.46 -1.64
CA ILE A 182 2.34 4.60 -1.04
C ILE A 182 3.39 4.71 -2.15
N CYS A 183 4.21 5.75 -2.09
CA CYS A 183 5.32 5.98 -3.02
C CYS A 183 6.59 6.36 -2.28
N GLY A 184 7.73 6.27 -2.96
CA GLY A 184 9.04 6.68 -2.47
C GLY A 184 9.74 7.55 -3.52
N ASP A 185 11.01 7.85 -3.27
CA ASP A 185 11.79 8.77 -4.10
C ASP A 185 11.77 8.38 -5.58
N GLY A 186 12.02 7.11 -5.88
CA GLY A 186 12.05 6.61 -7.26
C GLY A 186 10.72 6.80 -8.00
N CYS A 187 9.57 6.75 -7.31
CA CYS A 187 8.29 7.04 -7.95
C CYS A 187 8.13 8.53 -8.29
N LEU A 188 8.64 9.42 -7.43
CA LEU A 188 8.48 10.87 -7.59
C LEU A 188 9.52 11.49 -8.54
N MET A 189 10.62 10.79 -8.80
CA MET A 189 11.59 11.18 -9.84
C MET A 189 11.07 10.91 -11.26
N GLU A 190 10.11 10.00 -11.44
CA GLU A 190 9.58 9.64 -12.75
C GLU A 190 8.66 10.73 -13.31
N GLY A 191 8.86 11.12 -14.56
CA GLY A 191 8.09 12.19 -15.20
C GLY A 191 6.57 11.96 -15.18
N VAL A 192 6.14 10.70 -15.31
CA VAL A 192 4.72 10.31 -15.24
C VAL A 192 4.06 10.70 -13.92
N SER A 193 4.82 10.72 -12.82
CA SER A 193 4.29 11.12 -11.52
C SER A 193 3.97 12.61 -11.46
N ASN A 194 4.76 13.45 -12.12
CA ASN A 194 4.55 14.89 -12.21
C ASN A 194 3.36 15.23 -13.10
N GLU A 195 3.22 14.56 -14.24
CA GLU A 195 2.03 14.68 -15.10
C GLU A 195 0.76 14.32 -14.34
N ALA A 196 0.78 13.19 -13.63
CA ALA A 196 -0.35 12.71 -12.85
C ALA A 196 -0.68 13.65 -11.68
N ALA A 197 0.33 14.16 -10.96
CA ALA A 197 0.15 15.10 -9.86
C ALA A 197 -0.43 16.43 -10.33
N SER A 198 0.08 16.98 -11.45
CA SER A 198 -0.45 18.20 -12.08
C SER A 198 -1.93 18.06 -12.42
N LEU A 199 -2.31 16.94 -13.05
CA LEU A 199 -3.71 16.65 -13.37
C LEU A 199 -4.58 16.47 -12.11
N ALA A 200 -4.08 15.75 -11.10
CA ALA A 200 -4.81 15.52 -9.85
C ALA A 200 -5.08 16.83 -9.10
N GLY A 201 -4.09 17.74 -9.08
CA GLY A 201 -4.23 19.08 -8.52
C GLY A 201 -5.25 19.92 -9.29
N HIS A 202 -5.15 19.95 -10.62
CA HIS A 202 -6.09 20.68 -11.49
C HIS A 202 -7.55 20.21 -11.30
N LEU A 203 -7.77 18.91 -11.18
CA LEU A 203 -9.11 18.32 -10.99
C LEU A 203 -9.61 18.39 -9.53
N GLY A 204 -8.78 18.82 -8.59
CA GLY A 204 -9.13 18.92 -7.16
C GLY A 204 -9.57 17.58 -6.57
N LEU A 205 -8.81 16.50 -6.83
CA LEU A 205 -9.13 15.13 -6.43
C LEU A 205 -9.04 14.89 -4.92
N SER A 206 -10.04 15.36 -4.17
CA SER A 206 -10.08 15.33 -2.70
C SER A 206 -10.17 13.94 -2.07
N ASN A 207 -10.47 12.89 -2.84
CA ASN A 207 -10.52 11.51 -2.38
C ASN A 207 -9.20 10.74 -2.64
N LEU A 208 -8.15 11.43 -3.11
CA LEU A 208 -6.83 10.85 -3.35
C LEU A 208 -5.86 11.26 -2.24
N CYS A 209 -5.11 10.29 -1.70
CA CYS A 209 -4.06 10.53 -0.72
C CYS A 209 -2.79 9.74 -1.09
N TRP A 210 -1.71 10.46 -1.39
CA TRP A 210 -0.39 9.86 -1.54
C TRP A 210 0.38 9.98 -0.23
N ILE A 211 1.00 8.87 0.17
CA ILE A 211 1.88 8.75 1.33
C ILE A 211 3.29 8.52 0.80
N TYR A 212 4.15 9.52 0.98
CA TYR A 212 5.52 9.50 0.51
C TYR A 212 6.47 9.01 1.60
N ASP A 213 7.11 7.88 1.35
CA ASP A 213 8.23 7.33 2.11
C ASP A 213 9.52 8.14 1.84
N ASN A 214 9.67 9.25 2.56
CA ASN A 214 10.89 10.07 2.52
C ASN A 214 11.96 9.51 3.45
N ASN A 215 12.60 8.43 3.03
CA ASN A 215 13.66 7.76 3.79
C ASN A 215 15.08 8.21 3.41
N ARG A 216 15.20 9.08 2.38
CA ARG A 216 16.46 9.63 1.85
C ARG A 216 17.43 8.60 1.25
N ILE A 217 16.93 7.45 0.81
CA ILE A 217 17.71 6.35 0.26
C ILE A 217 17.11 5.88 -1.07
N THR A 218 17.97 5.73 -2.08
CA THR A 218 17.69 5.01 -3.33
C THR A 218 18.63 3.82 -3.47
N ILE A 219 18.51 3.06 -4.57
CA ILE A 219 19.42 1.96 -4.87
C ILE A 219 20.89 2.42 -5.02
N GLU A 220 21.14 3.67 -5.44
CA GLU A 220 22.48 4.25 -5.60
C GLU A 220 23.00 4.92 -4.31
N GLY A 221 22.30 4.78 -3.19
CA GLY A 221 22.64 5.42 -1.90
C GLY A 221 21.78 6.65 -1.62
N HIS A 222 22.34 7.64 -0.93
CA HIS A 222 21.58 8.81 -0.48
C HIS A 222 20.95 9.61 -1.61
N THR A 223 19.72 10.09 -1.38
CA THR A 223 18.93 10.84 -2.36
C THR A 223 19.53 12.21 -2.70
N ASP A 224 20.31 12.82 -1.81
CA ASP A 224 20.94 14.13 -2.01
C ASP A 224 21.86 14.20 -3.25
N ARG A 225 22.30 13.05 -3.75
CA ARG A 225 23.09 12.93 -4.98
C ARG A 225 22.29 13.13 -6.27
N ARG A 226 20.96 13.00 -6.22
CA ARG A 226 20.08 12.92 -7.40
C ARG A 226 18.75 13.68 -7.27
N LEU A 227 18.25 13.89 -6.05
CA LEU A 227 17.01 14.59 -5.74
C LEU A 227 17.29 15.74 -4.78
N LEU A 228 17.33 16.94 -5.34
CA LEU A 228 17.51 18.20 -4.61
C LEU A 228 16.18 18.98 -4.46
N GLU A 229 15.11 18.50 -5.10
CA GLU A 229 13.83 19.19 -5.13
C GLU A 229 13.04 19.05 -3.82
N ALA A 230 12.44 20.15 -3.38
CA ALA A 230 11.50 20.15 -2.26
C ALA A 230 10.15 19.58 -2.74
N VAL A 231 10.00 18.25 -2.70
CA VAL A 231 8.78 17.51 -3.09
C VAL A 231 7.50 18.14 -2.52
N GLY A 232 7.53 18.55 -1.24
CA GLY A 232 6.39 19.17 -0.56
C GLY A 232 6.05 20.60 -1.01
N CYS A 233 6.84 21.23 -1.88
CA CYS A 233 6.52 22.50 -2.54
C CYS A 233 5.90 22.30 -3.92
N VAL A 234 6.25 21.20 -4.62
CA VAL A 234 5.72 20.85 -5.94
C VAL A 234 4.28 20.33 -5.86
N LEU A 235 3.93 19.64 -4.79
CA LEU A 235 2.62 18.99 -4.59
C LEU A 235 1.62 19.81 -3.75
N ARG A 236 1.88 21.10 -3.49
CA ARG A 236 0.99 21.90 -2.63
C ARG A 236 -0.33 22.20 -3.30
N ARG A 237 -1.38 22.12 -2.50
CA ARG A 237 -2.65 22.79 -2.76
C ARG A 237 -2.46 24.26 -2.35
N ASP A 238 -2.68 25.21 -3.26
CA ASP A 238 -2.94 26.59 -2.83
C ASP A 238 -4.22 26.59 -1.95
N PRO A 239 -4.23 27.34 -0.84
CA PRO A 239 -5.25 27.27 0.21
C PRO A 239 -6.68 27.53 -0.28
#